data_AF-X1CLP2-F1
#
_entry.id   AF-X1CLP2-F1
#
_cell.length_a   1.000
_cell.length_b   1.000
_cell.length_c   1.000
_cell.angle_alpha   90.00
_cell.angle_beta   90.00
_cell.angle_gamma   90.00
#
_symmetry.space_group_name_H-M   'P 1'
#
loop_
_entity.id
_entity.type
_entity.pdbx_description
1 polymer ?
#
loop_
_entity_poly.entity_id
_entity_poly.type
_entity_poly.pdbx_seq_one_letter_code
_entity_poly.pdbx_strand_id
1 'polypeptide(L)'
;MSARTPLSKEIVQFLKSKGIVKPTPIQEKAIPLLLEGKHNSLLLAPTGSGKTEAALLPLLNKLQQMSKQKELFGFYLVQSSAFDDYTRF
;
A
#
# COMPACT_ATOMS: atom_id res chain seq x y z
N MET A 1 -5.36 -8.67 10.16
CA MET A 1 -5.49 -7.21 10.21
C MET A 1 -6.52 -6.90 11.29
N SER A 2 -6.38 -5.78 12.00
CA SER A 2 -7.37 -5.39 13.02
C SER A 2 -8.73 -5.09 12.38
N ALA A 3 -9.82 -5.18 13.15
CA ALA A 3 -11.20 -4.96 12.71
C ALA A 3 -11.49 -3.52 12.21
N ARG A 4 -10.48 -2.63 12.18
CA ARG A 4 -10.63 -1.20 11.86
C ARG A 4 -9.89 -0.74 10.61
N THR A 5 -9.19 -1.61 9.88
CA THR A 5 -8.53 -1.20 8.63
C THR A 5 -9.56 -1.17 7.48
N PRO A 6 -9.85 0.00 6.87
CA PRO A 6 -10.96 0.15 5.91
C PRO A 6 -10.60 -0.34 4.50
N LEU A 7 -9.98 -1.52 4.39
CA LEU A 7 -9.67 -2.15 3.11
C LEU A 7 -10.78 -3.14 2.70
N SER A 8 -10.90 -3.38 1.39
CA SER A 8 -11.84 -4.34 0.82
C SER A 8 -11.64 -5.75 1.38
N LYS A 9 -12.71 -6.55 1.38
CA LYS A 9 -12.67 -7.91 1.92
C LYS A 9 -11.69 -8.78 1.15
N GLU A 10 -11.61 -8.57 -0.16
CA GLU A 10 -10.75 -9.28 -1.10
C GLU A 10 -9.28 -9.04 -0.76
N ILE A 11 -8.88 -7.79 -0.55
CA ILE A 11 -7.51 -7.43 -0.15
C ILE A 11 -7.20 -8.03 1.23
N VAL A 12 -8.11 -7.92 2.19
CA VAL A 12 -7.90 -8.45 3.54
C VAL A 12 -7.74 -9.97 3.53
N GLN A 13 -8.55 -10.69 2.75
CA GLN A 13 -8.46 -12.15 2.62
C GLN A 13 -7.17 -12.57 1.93
N PHE A 14 -6.76 -11.86 0.88
CA PHE A 14 -5.48 -12.10 0.19
C PHE A 14 -4.29 -11.89 1.14
N LEU A 15 -4.27 -10.80 1.90
CA LEU A 15 -3.20 -10.54 2.86
C LEU A 15 -3.14 -11.64 3.94
N LYS A 16 -4.30 -12.07 4.45
CA LYS A 16 -4.38 -13.20 5.40
C LYS A 16 -3.84 -14.50 4.79
N SER A 17 -4.16 -14.81 3.54
CA SER A 17 -3.66 -16.04 2.89
C SER A 17 -2.14 -16.01 2.64
N LYS A 18 -1.54 -14.82 2.61
CA LYS A 18 -0.09 -14.61 2.58
C LYS A 18 0.55 -14.56 3.99
N GLY A 19 -0.20 -14.83 5.04
CA GLY A 19 0.29 -14.76 6.43
C GLY A 19 0.41 -13.35 6.99
N ILE A 20 -0.03 -12.32 6.26
CA ILE A 20 -0.01 -10.92 6.68
C ILE A 20 -1.24 -10.66 7.56
N VAL A 21 -1.08 -10.97 8.84
CA VAL A 21 -2.18 -10.94 9.82
C VAL A 21 -2.19 -9.68 10.69
N LYS A 22 -1.14 -8.87 10.70
CA LYS A 22 -1.11 -7.60 11.45
C LYS A 22 -0.40 -6.53 10.61
N PRO A 23 -0.98 -5.33 10.47
CA PRO A 23 -0.29 -4.21 9.85
C PRO A 23 0.92 -3.78 10.69
N THR A 24 1.94 -3.20 10.04
CA THR A 24 3.06 -2.56 10.73
C THR A 24 2.64 -1.19 11.30
N PRO A 25 3.39 -0.60 12.25
CA PRO A 25 3.02 0.70 12.84
C PRO A 25 2.84 1.83 11.82
N ILE A 26 3.62 1.85 10.73
CA ILE A 26 3.44 2.84 9.66
C ILE A 26 2.19 2.56 8.82
N GLN A 27 1.87 1.28 8.57
CA GLN A 27 0.66 0.87 7.86
C GLN A 27 -0.60 1.21 8.66
N GLU A 28 -0.61 0.96 9.98
CA GLU A 28 -1.74 1.30 10.87
C GLU A 28 -2.07 2.79 10.84
N LYS A 29 -1.04 3.65 10.81
CA LYS A 29 -1.20 5.09 10.77
C LYS A 29 -1.56 5.60 9.37
N ALA A 30 -0.87 5.13 8.34
CA ALA A 30 -0.98 5.69 7.00
C ALA A 30 -2.20 5.18 6.23
N ILE A 31 -2.56 3.90 6.33
CA ILE A 31 -3.62 3.31 5.51
C ILE A 31 -4.97 4.03 5.67
N PRO A 32 -5.48 4.30 6.89
CA PRO A 32 -6.74 5.02 7.05
C PRO A 32 -6.68 6.43 6.44
N LEU A 33 -5.60 7.17 6.71
CA LEU A 33 -5.42 8.55 6.21
C LEU A 33 -5.36 8.62 4.67
N LEU A 34 -4.67 7.67 4.05
CA LEU A 34 -4.53 7.60 2.60
C LEU A 34 -5.84 7.18 1.92
N LEU A 35 -6.65 6.34 2.58
CA LEU A 35 -7.97 5.94 2.08
C LEU A 35 -8.98 7.09 2.09
N GLU A 36 -8.86 8.04 3.02
CA GLU A 36 -9.70 9.24 3.04
C GLU A 36 -9.47 10.13 1.81
N GLY A 37 -8.28 10.06 1.19
CA GLY A 37 -7.99 10.69 -0.11
C GLY A 37 -7.94 12.22 -0.10
N LYS A 38 -7.88 12.85 1.07
CA LYS A 38 -7.96 14.32 1.23
C LYS A 38 -6.61 15.03 1.35
N HIS A 39 -5.50 14.29 1.49
CA HIS A 39 -4.21 14.88 1.87
C HIS A 39 -3.04 14.32 1.05
N ASN A 40 -2.20 15.24 0.54
CA ASN A 40 -0.84 14.90 0.14
C ASN A 40 -0.08 14.42 1.38
N SER A 41 0.50 13.22 1.31
CA SER A 41 1.08 12.56 2.47
C SER A 41 2.55 12.19 2.21
N LEU A 42 3.41 12.47 3.19
CA LEU A 42 4.81 12.02 3.20
C LEU A 42 4.98 10.93 4.26
N LEU A 43 5.33 9.72 3.83
CA LEU A 43 5.53 8.58 4.73
C LEU A 43 7.00 8.50 5.17
N LEU A 44 7.28 8.88 6.41
CA LEU A 44 8.61 8.82 7.02
C LEU A 44 8.72 7.62 7.96
N ALA A 45 9.55 6.64 7.60
CA ALA A 45 9.89 5.48 8.43
C ALA A 45 11.17 4.80 7.90
N PRO A 46 11.84 3.92 8.69
CA PRO A 46 13.04 3.18 8.24
C PRO A 46 12.77 2.22 7.07
N THR A 47 13.80 1.82 6.32
CA THR A 47 13.70 0.76 5.30
C THR A 47 13.20 -0.55 5.94
N GLY A 48 12.45 -1.36 5.20
CA GLY A 48 11.86 -2.60 5.71
C GLY A 48 10.65 -2.44 6.65
N SER A 49 10.25 -1.21 7.01
CA SER A 49 9.08 -0.97 7.89
C SER A 49 7.71 -1.18 7.22
N GLY A 50 7.68 -1.48 5.92
CA GLY A 50 6.43 -1.68 5.17
C GLY A 50 5.76 -0.41 4.64
N LYS A 51 6.55 0.66 4.40
CA LYS A 51 6.09 1.93 3.79
C LYS A 51 5.50 1.74 2.40
N THR A 52 6.06 0.82 1.61
CA THR A 52 5.62 0.53 0.25
C THR A 52 4.19 0.00 0.24
N GLU A 53 3.91 -1.00 1.07
CA GLU A 53 2.57 -1.56 1.25
C GLU A 53 1.61 -0.54 1.88
N ALA A 54 2.11 0.29 2.80
CA ALA A 54 1.32 1.36 3.41
C ALA A 54 0.78 2.35 2.36
N ALA A 55 1.56 2.64 1.30
CA ALA A 55 1.14 3.50 0.19
C ALA A 55 0.31 2.74 -0.87
N LEU A 56 0.66 1.49 -1.17
CA LEU A 56 0.04 0.71 -2.26
C LEU A 56 -1.33 0.12 -1.91
N LEU A 57 -1.54 -0.37 -0.68
CA LEU A 57 -2.81 -1.01 -0.30
C LEU A 57 -4.02 -0.06 -0.44
N PRO A 58 -3.95 1.22 -0.02
CA PRO A 58 -5.01 2.19 -0.27
C PRO A 58 -5.28 2.40 -1.78
N LEU A 59 -4.24 2.45 -2.60
CA LEU A 59 -4.34 2.62 -4.05
C LEU A 59 -5.05 1.42 -4.70
N LEU A 60 -4.64 0.20 -4.36
CA LEU A 60 -5.27 -1.03 -4.83
C LEU A 60 -6.74 -1.13 -4.41
N ASN A 61 -7.05 -0.73 -3.18
CA ASN A 61 -8.43 -0.67 -2.70
C ASN A 61 -9.27 0.29 -3.54
N LYS A 62 -8.75 1.48 -3.84
CA LYS A 62 -9.46 2.46 -4.67
C LYS A 62 -9.64 1.95 -6.10
N LEU A 63 -8.61 1.34 -6.69
CA LEU A 63 -8.69 0.70 -8.01
C LEU A 63 -9.77 -0.38 -8.09
N GLN A 64 -9.92 -1.22 -7.05
CA GLN A 64 -10.99 -2.22 -7.02
C GLN A 64 -12.40 -1.62 -6.98
N GLN A 65 -12.56 -0.44 -6.39
CA GLN A 65 -13.85 0.25 -6.27
C GLN A 65 -14.22 1.03 -7.55
N MET A 66 -13.28 1.28 -8.44
CA MET A 66 -13.55 1.95 -9.70
C MET A 66 -14.27 1.02 -10.67
N SER A 67 -15.41 1.46 -11.22
CA SER A 67 -16.00 0.84 -12.41
C SER A 67 -14.97 0.84 -13.55
N LYS A 68 -15.03 -0.13 -14.49
CA LYS A 68 -14.11 -0.37 -15.63
C LYS A 68 -13.84 0.86 -16.54
N GLN A 69 -13.31 1.95 -16.00
CA GLN A 69 -12.84 3.09 -16.75
C GLN A 69 -11.51 2.70 -17.38
N LYS A 70 -11.42 2.86 -18.70
CA LYS A 70 -10.24 2.53 -19.50
C LYS A 70 -9.18 3.65 -19.49
N GLU A 71 -9.34 4.65 -18.61
CA GLU A 71 -8.45 5.81 -18.55
C GLU A 71 -7.35 5.63 -17.52
N LEU A 72 -6.25 6.37 -17.70
CA LEU A 72 -5.09 6.35 -16.80
C LEU A 72 -5.48 6.89 -15.41
N PHE A 73 -5.35 6.05 -14.38
CA PHE A 73 -5.73 6.40 -13.00
C PHE A 73 -4.63 7.10 -12.21
N GLY A 74 -3.35 6.82 -12.50
CA GLY A 74 -2.24 7.42 -11.78
C GLY A 74 -0.89 6.79 -12.10
N PHE A 75 0.16 7.39 -11.55
CA PHE A 75 1.54 6.93 -11.69
C PHE A 75 2.06 6.40 -10.36
N TYR A 76 2.80 5.29 -10.40
CA TYR A 76 3.58 4.80 -9.28
C TYR A 76 5.05 4.87 -9.66
N LEU A 77 5.74 5.88 -9.13
CA LEU A 77 7.14 6.13 -9.44
C LEU A 77 8.01 5.45 -8.39
N VAL A 78 8.90 4.56 -8.85
CA VAL A 78 9.87 3.85 -8.00
C VAL A 78 11.27 4.25 -8.46
N GLN A 79 12.14 4.53 -7.50
CA GLN A 79 13.54 4.81 -7.80
C GLN A 79 14.27 3.49 -8.08
N SER A 80 14.83 3.36 -9.28
CA SER A 80 15.49 2.14 -9.78
C SER A 80 16.79 1.79 -9.05
N SER A 81 17.44 2.73 -8.35
CA SER A 81 18.78 2.52 -7.78
C SER A 81 18.82 1.57 -6.57
N ALA A 82 17.68 1.02 -6.14
CA ALA A 82 17.63 -0.06 -5.15
C ALA A 82 17.78 -1.46 -5.79
N PHE A 83 17.84 -1.55 -7.12
CA PHE A 83 17.95 -2.82 -7.86
C PHE A 83 19.41 -3.23 -8.15
N ASP A 84 20.35 -2.26 -8.13
CA ASP A 84 21.76 -2.48 -8.49
C ASP A 84 22.63 -3.10 -7.37
N ASP A 85 22.10 -3.25 -6.15
CA ASP A 85 22.82 -3.93 -5.06
C ASP A 85 22.77 -5.48 -5.17
N TYR A 86 22.03 -6.04 -6.14
CA TYR A 86 21.91 -7.50 -6.36
C TYR A 86 22.63 -8.03 -7.61
N THR A 87 23.27 -7.18 -8.42
CA THR A 87 23.95 -7.55 -9.67
C THR A 87 25.48 -7.48 -9.60
N ARG A 88 26.06 -7.34 -8.40
CA ARG A 88 27.50 -7.55 -8.19
C ARG A 88 27.77 -8.98 -7.71
N PHE A 89 27.79 -9.91 -8.66
CA PHE A 89 28.58 -11.15 -8.59
C PHE A 89 29.52 -11.19 -9.79
#